data_AF-A0A8T2WVL3-F1
#
_entry.id   AF-A0A8T2WVL3-F1
#
_cell.length_a   1.000
_cell.length_b   1.000
_cell.length_c   1.000
_cell.angle_alpha   90.00
_cell.angle_beta   90.00
_cell.angle_gamma   90.00
#
_symmetry.space_group_name_H-M   'P 1'
#
loop_
_entity.id
_entity.type
_entity.pdbx_description
1 polymer ?
#
loop_
_entity_poly.entity_id
_entity_poly.type
_entity_poly.pdbx_seq_one_letter_code
_entity_poly.pdbx_strand_id
1 'polypeptide(L)'
;MAEKSTNEHILEQLKHGFAHFELVSSPLPSISTSKPHSFPPPVFSANSHRFFARIGPSLGSHSMKKVEHYSVQKVTGDGRCLFRSLVKGMAFNKGISLNPREERNNADELRMAVKEVICDSKEERKQYEEAVIAITVDESLKRYCQRVQRPDFWGGESELLVLSRLCNQPIIVYIPEHEVSFFFPRSCHAKYSCKLCYIGA
;
A
#
# COMPACT_ATOMS: atom_id res chain seq x y z
N MET A 1 36.37 -17.35 10.92
CA MET A 1 35.23 -18.19 11.33
C MET A 1 34.42 -17.46 12.43
N ALA A 2 33.66 -16.41 12.12
CA ALA A 2 32.94 -15.63 13.15
C ALA A 2 31.68 -14.88 12.65
N GLU A 3 30.98 -15.38 11.61
CA GLU A 3 29.74 -14.74 11.11
C GLU A 3 28.46 -15.55 11.38
N LYS A 4 28.57 -16.78 11.89
CA LYS A 4 27.41 -17.67 12.04
C LYS A 4 26.58 -17.39 13.30
N SER A 5 27.22 -16.89 14.36
CA SER A 5 26.58 -16.67 15.68
C SER A 5 25.66 -15.44 15.74
N THR A 6 25.92 -14.42 14.93
CA THR A 6 25.14 -13.17 14.94
C THR A 6 23.74 -13.36 14.36
N ASN A 7 23.62 -14.14 13.28
CA ASN A 7 22.33 -14.42 12.65
C ASN A 7 21.44 -15.29 13.53
N GLU A 8 21.99 -16.30 14.20
CA GLU A 8 21.24 -17.16 15.13
C GLU A 8 20.70 -16.36 16.32
N HIS A 9 21.50 -15.46 16.88
CA HIS A 9 21.09 -14.59 17.98
C HIS A 9 19.98 -13.60 17.56
N ILE A 10 20.06 -13.03 16.35
CA ILE A 10 19.00 -12.18 15.79
C ILE A 10 17.70 -12.98 15.62
N LEU A 11 17.78 -14.19 15.07
CA LEU A 11 16.62 -15.06 14.88
C LEU A 11 15.95 -15.42 16.22
N GLU A 12 16.75 -15.68 17.26
CA GLU A 12 16.22 -15.95 18.60
C GLU A 12 15.54 -14.72 19.22
N GLN A 13 16.10 -13.52 19.05
CA GLN A 13 15.45 -12.27 19.49
C GLN A 13 14.12 -12.02 18.78
N LEU A 14 14.06 -12.28 17.48
CA LEU A 14 12.84 -12.15 16.68
C LEU A 14 11.78 -13.17 17.10
N LYS A 15 12.15 -14.45 17.29
CA LYS A 15 11.22 -15.50 17.74
C LYS A 15 10.58 -15.21 19.09
N HIS A 16 11.35 -14.61 20.01
CA HIS A 16 10.89 -14.31 21.36
C HIS A 16 10.27 -12.91 21.50
N GLY A 17 10.27 -12.10 20.44
CA GLY A 17 9.66 -10.77 20.45
C GLY A 17 10.44 -9.70 21.24
N PHE A 18 11.71 -9.94 21.56
CA PHE A 18 12.58 -9.00 22.28
C PHE A 18 13.53 -8.22 21.36
N ALA A 19 13.40 -8.38 20.05
CA ALA A 19 14.18 -7.63 19.09
C ALA A 19 13.84 -6.13 19.17
N HIS A 20 14.86 -5.30 19.46
CA HIS A 20 14.73 -3.84 19.49
C HIS A 20 15.09 -3.24 18.14
N PHE A 21 14.28 -2.31 17.65
CA PHE A 21 14.49 -1.62 16.38
C PHE A 21 14.79 -0.14 16.60
N GLU A 22 15.88 0.32 15.99
CA GLU A 22 16.31 1.71 15.90
C GLU A 22 15.93 2.29 14.54
N LEU A 23 15.42 3.53 14.51
CA LEU A 23 15.13 4.25 13.28
C LEU A 23 16.39 4.96 12.75
N VAL A 24 16.85 4.57 11.58
CA VAL A 24 18.03 5.11 10.90
C VAL A 24 17.61 5.95 9.69
N SER A 25 18.30 7.05 9.44
CA SER A 25 18.00 7.97 8.33
C SER A 25 18.66 7.59 6.98
N SER A 26 19.39 6.48 6.92
CA SER A 26 20.08 6.03 5.69
C SER A 26 19.89 4.54 5.45
N PRO A 27 19.79 4.09 4.18
CA PRO A 27 19.67 2.68 3.84
C PRO A 27 20.97 1.94 4.18
N LEU A 28 20.87 0.78 4.83
CA LEU A 28 22.02 -0.12 4.98
C LEU A 28 22.30 -0.86 3.65
N PRO A 29 23.57 -1.14 3.33
CA PRO A 29 23.92 -2.08 2.27
C PRO A 29 23.26 -3.44 2.55
N SER A 30 22.62 -4.03 1.54
CA SER A 30 21.98 -5.34 1.64
C SER A 30 22.97 -6.41 2.15
N ILE A 31 22.54 -7.23 3.11
CA ILE A 31 23.33 -8.34 3.69
C ILE A 31 23.52 -9.50 2.68
N SER A 32 23.04 -9.35 1.44
CA SER A 32 23.19 -10.30 0.35
C SER A 32 24.65 -10.35 -0.14
N THR A 33 25.41 -11.29 0.39
CA THR A 33 26.68 -11.73 -0.20
C THR A 33 26.41 -12.37 -1.57
N SER A 34 26.52 -11.58 -2.64
CA SER A 34 27.25 -11.90 -3.88
C SER A 34 26.81 -11.05 -5.07
N LYS A 35 27.79 -10.32 -5.60
CA LYS A 35 27.86 -9.61 -6.89
C LYS A 35 27.04 -8.31 -7.05
N PRO A 36 27.71 -7.15 -7.27
CA PRO A 36 27.04 -5.90 -7.59
C PRO A 36 26.61 -5.92 -9.06
N HIS A 37 25.31 -6.05 -9.33
CA HIS A 37 24.76 -5.46 -10.54
C HIS A 37 24.53 -3.98 -10.25
N SER A 38 25.35 -3.15 -10.89
CA SER A 38 25.30 -1.70 -10.85
C SER A 38 23.97 -1.19 -11.43
N PHE A 39 22.96 -1.07 -10.59
CA PHE A 39 21.84 -0.18 -10.84
C PHE A 39 22.11 1.11 -10.07
N PRO A 40 22.20 2.27 -10.75
CA PRO A 40 22.32 3.54 -10.04
C PRO A 40 21.11 3.69 -9.12
N PRO A 41 21.28 4.09 -7.85
CA PRO A 41 20.15 4.39 -7.00
C PRO A 41 19.35 5.51 -7.67
N PRO A 42 18.02 5.38 -7.77
CA PRO A 42 17.24 6.44 -8.37
C PRO A 42 17.38 7.67 -7.46
N VAL A 43 17.88 8.75 -8.06
CA VAL A 43 18.11 10.03 -7.39
C VAL A 43 16.75 10.65 -7.11
N PHE A 44 16.14 10.24 -6.01
CA PHE A 44 14.89 10.82 -5.52
C PHE A 44 15.22 11.92 -4.51
N SER A 45 14.64 13.09 -4.77
CA SER A 45 14.82 14.36 -4.07
C SER A 45 14.86 14.22 -2.53
N ALA A 46 15.76 14.98 -1.92
CA ALA A 46 16.29 14.84 -0.56
C ALA A 46 15.33 15.16 0.61
N ASN A 47 14.01 15.00 0.43
CA ASN A 47 13.03 15.38 1.46
C ASN A 47 12.05 14.27 1.87
N SER A 48 12.31 13.01 1.47
CA SER A 48 11.51 11.87 1.91
C SER A 48 12.05 11.35 3.24
N HIS A 49 11.27 11.50 4.32
CA HIS A 49 11.54 10.95 5.65
C HIS A 49 11.50 9.40 5.63
N ARG A 50 12.49 8.77 4.99
CA ARG A 50 12.66 7.32 4.97
C ARG A 50 13.41 6.92 6.23
N PHE A 51 12.67 6.48 7.24
CA PHE A 51 13.24 5.86 8.41
C PHE A 51 13.38 4.35 8.14
N PHE A 52 14.59 3.83 8.24
CA PHE A 52 14.89 2.41 8.18
C PHE A 52 14.90 1.86 9.60
N ALA A 53 14.33 0.69 9.85
CA ALA A 53 14.44 0.04 11.15
C ALA A 53 15.64 -0.92 11.16
N ARG A 54 16.59 -0.75 12.09
CA ARG A 54 17.74 -1.66 12.30
C ARG A 54 17.67 -2.26 13.69
N ILE A 55 18.03 -3.53 13.84
CA ILE A 55 18.26 -4.11 15.17
C ILE A 55 19.56 -3.56 15.77
N GLY A 56 19.48 -2.84 16.89
CA GLY A 56 20.60 -2.10 17.49
C GLY A 56 20.52 -2.01 19.02
N PRO A 57 21.65 -1.79 19.71
CA PRO A 57 21.68 -1.62 21.17
C PRO A 57 20.88 -0.38 21.59
N SER A 58 20.21 -0.47 22.74
CA SER A 58 19.24 0.53 23.19
C SER A 58 19.92 1.86 23.50
N LEU A 59 19.82 2.84 22.59
CA LEU A 59 20.05 4.24 22.91
C LEU A 59 18.71 4.95 22.86
N GLY A 60 18.24 5.42 24.02
CA GLY A 60 16.95 6.08 24.17
C GLY A 60 16.87 7.35 23.33
N SER A 61 16.30 7.25 22.14
CA SER A 61 15.94 8.42 21.33
C SER A 61 14.47 8.74 21.55
N HIS A 62 14.18 9.83 22.28
CA HIS A 62 12.88 10.48 22.26
C HIS A 62 12.65 11.04 20.85
N SER A 63 12.01 10.24 20.00
CA SER A 63 11.53 10.69 18.71
C SER A 63 10.42 11.71 18.94
N MET A 64 10.74 12.98 18.74
CA MET A 64 9.75 14.06 18.70
C MET A 64 8.73 13.71 17.61
N LYS A 65 7.55 13.26 18.04
CA LYS A 65 6.41 12.99 17.14
C LYS A 65 6.01 14.33 16.52
N LYS A 66 6.50 14.61 15.31
CA LYS A 66 5.92 15.65 14.45
C LYS A 66 4.48 15.20 14.19
N VAL A 67 3.53 15.87 14.84
CA VAL A 67 2.10 15.58 14.66
C VAL A 67 1.72 16.05 13.26
N GLU A 68 1.57 15.11 12.34
CA GLU A 68 1.01 15.38 11.03
C GLU A 68 -0.50 15.60 11.18
N HIS A 69 -0.96 16.80 10.82
CA HIS A 69 -2.38 17.15 10.88
C HIS A 69 -3.08 16.69 9.60
N TYR A 70 -3.74 15.53 9.67
CA TYR A 70 -4.56 15.00 8.58
C TYR A 70 -5.99 15.52 8.68
N SER A 71 -6.58 15.90 7.54
CA SER A 71 -8.01 16.22 7.44
C SER A 71 -8.76 15.14 6.64
N VAL A 72 -9.90 14.70 7.14
CA VAL A 72 -10.71 13.66 6.47
C VAL A 72 -11.62 14.30 5.42
N GLN A 73 -11.43 13.90 4.15
CA GLN A 73 -12.34 14.21 3.05
C GLN A 73 -13.34 13.07 2.87
N LYS A 74 -14.63 13.35 3.04
CA LYS A 74 -15.67 12.32 2.92
C LYS A 74 -15.96 11.98 1.45
N VAL A 75 -16.27 10.71 1.22
CA VAL A 75 -16.80 10.17 -0.05
C VAL A 75 -18.16 9.51 0.20
N THR A 76 -18.94 9.32 -0.86
CA THR A 76 -20.17 8.53 -0.79
C THR A 76 -19.85 7.07 -0.46
N GLY A 77 -20.55 6.50 0.52
CA GLY A 77 -20.42 5.10 0.93
C GLY A 77 -21.20 4.13 0.03
N ASP A 78 -20.87 4.09 -1.26
CA ASP A 78 -21.37 3.12 -2.24
C ASP A 78 -20.25 2.16 -2.66
N GLY A 79 -20.53 1.21 -3.56
CA GLY A 79 -19.48 0.30 -4.08
C GLY A 79 -18.28 1.03 -4.71
N ARG A 80 -18.42 2.31 -5.08
CA ARG A 80 -17.33 3.09 -5.66
C ARG A 80 -16.44 3.77 -4.63
N CYS A 81 -16.68 3.62 -3.32
CA CYS A 81 -16.04 4.49 -2.32
C CYS A 81 -14.50 4.43 -2.38
N LEU A 82 -13.90 3.26 -2.65
CA LEU A 82 -12.45 3.12 -2.81
C LEU A 82 -11.94 3.97 -3.98
N PHE A 83 -12.54 3.79 -5.16
CA PHE A 83 -12.17 4.51 -6.37
C PHE A 83 -12.44 6.01 -6.26
N ARG A 84 -13.56 6.42 -5.65
CA ARG A 84 -13.87 7.83 -5.34
C ARG A 84 -12.80 8.46 -4.45
N SER A 85 -12.32 7.72 -3.44
CA SER A 85 -11.29 8.23 -2.54
C SER A 85 -9.98 8.49 -3.28
N LEU A 86 -9.60 7.59 -4.19
CA LEU A 86 -8.43 7.77 -5.05
C LEU A 86 -8.59 8.94 -6.02
N VAL A 87 -9.74 9.04 -6.70
CA VAL A 87 -10.05 10.13 -7.62
C VAL A 87 -9.96 11.49 -6.91
N LYS A 88 -10.58 11.63 -5.72
CA LYS A 88 -10.51 12.86 -4.94
C LYS A 88 -9.09 13.16 -4.48
N GLY A 89 -8.34 12.17 -4.01
CA GLY A 89 -6.94 12.33 -3.61
C GLY A 89 -6.06 12.83 -4.77
N MET A 90 -6.18 12.18 -5.94
CA MET A 90 -5.45 12.59 -7.15
C MET A 90 -5.83 13.99 -7.63
N ALA A 91 -7.12 14.35 -7.59
CA ALA A 91 -7.57 15.69 -7.95
C ALA A 91 -7.08 16.76 -6.96
N PHE A 92 -7.12 16.46 -5.66
CA PHE A 92 -6.64 17.34 -4.60
C PHE A 92 -5.15 17.67 -4.79
N ASN A 93 -4.31 16.67 -5.09
CA ASN A 93 -2.87 16.90 -5.35
C ASN A 93 -2.61 17.79 -6.57
N LYS A 94 -3.53 17.79 -7.54
CA LYS A 94 -3.45 18.63 -8.74
C LYS A 94 -4.14 19.98 -8.57
N GLY A 95 -4.70 20.28 -7.40
CA GLY A 95 -5.48 21.49 -7.16
C GLY A 95 -6.79 21.54 -7.95
N ILE A 96 -7.30 20.39 -8.41
CA ILE A 96 -8.53 20.28 -9.19
C ILE A 96 -9.69 20.02 -8.25
N SER A 97 -10.76 20.81 -8.38
CA SER A 97 -12.03 20.52 -7.72
C SER A 97 -12.91 19.66 -8.61
N LEU A 98 -13.53 18.64 -8.04
CA LEU A 98 -14.42 17.73 -8.76
C LEU A 98 -15.86 17.93 -8.29
N ASN A 99 -16.79 17.97 -9.24
CA ASN A 99 -18.21 17.86 -8.90
C ASN A 99 -18.61 16.39 -8.65
N PRO A 100 -19.76 16.12 -8.00
CA PRO A 100 -20.17 14.75 -7.66
C PRO A 100 -20.33 13.79 -8.86
N ARG A 101 -20.64 14.34 -10.04
CA ARG A 101 -20.80 13.56 -11.27
C ARG A 101 -19.45 13.16 -11.86
N GLU A 102 -18.49 14.08 -11.89
CA GLU A 102 -17.10 13.83 -12.29
C GLU A 102 -16.45 12.82 -11.36
N GLU A 103 -16.59 13.00 -10.03
CA GLU A 103 -16.08 12.05 -9.04
C GLU A 103 -16.59 10.63 -9.32
N ARG A 104 -17.90 10.49 -9.59
CA ARG A 104 -18.53 9.20 -9.89
C ARG A 104 -18.02 8.61 -11.21
N ASN A 105 -17.96 9.41 -12.27
CA ASN A 105 -17.56 8.93 -13.60
C ASN A 105 -16.10 8.51 -13.62
N ASN A 106 -15.20 9.34 -13.07
CA ASN A 106 -13.78 9.02 -12.94
C ASN A 106 -13.55 7.78 -12.06
N ALA A 107 -14.37 7.58 -11.02
CA ALA A 107 -14.32 6.37 -10.19
C ALA A 107 -14.73 5.11 -10.98
N ASP A 108 -15.74 5.22 -11.85
CA ASP A 108 -16.12 4.14 -12.75
C ASP A 108 -15.01 3.87 -13.80
N GLU A 109 -14.35 4.89 -14.31
CA GLU A 109 -13.20 4.75 -15.23
C GLU A 109 -12.03 4.02 -14.57
N LEU A 110 -11.62 4.40 -13.35
CA LEU A 110 -10.57 3.67 -12.61
C LEU A 110 -10.94 2.20 -12.39
N ARG A 111 -12.20 1.92 -12.03
CA ARG A 111 -12.68 0.55 -11.84
C ARG A 111 -12.62 -0.25 -13.14
N MET A 112 -12.99 0.35 -14.26
CA MET A 112 -12.92 -0.30 -15.58
C MET A 112 -11.47 -0.51 -16.03
N ALA A 113 -10.55 0.39 -15.69
CA ALA A 113 -9.12 0.21 -15.97
C ALA A 113 -8.54 -1.00 -15.22
N VAL A 114 -8.92 -1.20 -13.94
CA VAL A 114 -8.52 -2.42 -13.21
C VAL A 114 -9.09 -3.67 -13.88
N LYS A 115 -10.36 -3.64 -14.29
CA LYS A 115 -10.97 -4.75 -15.03
C LYS A 115 -10.20 -5.05 -16.31
N GLU A 116 -9.80 -4.04 -17.08
CA GLU A 116 -9.11 -4.24 -18.36
C GLU A 116 -7.78 -4.98 -18.17
N VAL A 117 -6.91 -4.48 -17.29
CA VAL A 117 -5.59 -5.08 -17.08
C VAL A 117 -5.65 -6.44 -16.40
N ILE A 118 -6.62 -6.66 -15.51
CA ILE A 118 -6.78 -7.94 -14.82
C ILE A 118 -7.56 -8.95 -15.65
N CYS A 119 -8.56 -8.56 -16.44
CA CYS A 119 -9.48 -9.52 -17.05
C CYS A 119 -9.25 -9.73 -18.55
N ASP A 120 -8.85 -8.69 -19.29
CA ASP A 120 -8.86 -8.73 -20.75
C ASP A 120 -7.51 -9.16 -21.33
N SER A 121 -6.40 -8.62 -20.81
CA SER A 121 -5.05 -8.91 -21.29
C SER A 121 -4.33 -9.93 -20.40
N LYS A 122 -3.92 -11.08 -20.97
CA LYS A 122 -3.13 -12.08 -20.23
C LYS A 122 -1.70 -11.61 -20.02
N GLU A 123 -1.19 -10.81 -20.94
CA GLU A 123 0.17 -10.29 -20.95
C GLU A 123 0.34 -9.18 -19.91
N GLU A 124 -0.59 -8.22 -19.87
CA GLU A 124 -0.57 -7.15 -18.86
C GLU A 124 -0.81 -7.70 -17.46
N ARG A 125 -1.76 -8.64 -17.29
CA ARG A 125 -2.05 -9.29 -16.01
C ARG A 125 -0.79 -9.83 -15.32
N LYS A 126 0.18 -10.35 -16.07
CA LYS A 126 1.45 -10.88 -15.49
C LYS A 126 2.24 -9.82 -14.75
N GLN A 127 2.09 -8.55 -15.10
CA GLN A 127 2.74 -7.43 -14.42
C GLN A 127 2.10 -7.12 -13.06
N TYR A 128 0.97 -7.74 -12.72
CA TYR A 128 0.21 -7.53 -11.49
C TYR A 128 0.05 -8.83 -10.68
N GLU A 129 1.10 -9.67 -10.65
CA GLU A 129 1.08 -10.97 -9.98
C GLU A 129 0.59 -10.91 -8.53
N GLU A 130 1.07 -9.95 -7.74
CA GLU A 130 0.63 -9.72 -6.36
C GLU A 130 -0.89 -9.51 -6.26
N ALA A 131 -1.47 -8.71 -7.16
CA ALA A 131 -2.91 -8.47 -7.19
C ALA A 131 -3.68 -9.72 -7.63
N VAL A 132 -3.16 -10.47 -8.60
CA VAL A 132 -3.78 -11.74 -9.05
C VAL A 132 -3.78 -12.78 -7.94
N ILE A 133 -2.68 -12.89 -7.18
CA ILE A 133 -2.61 -13.76 -6.00
C ILE A 133 -3.67 -13.33 -4.98
N ALA A 134 -3.72 -12.04 -4.62
CA ALA A 134 -4.72 -11.52 -3.68
C ALA A 134 -6.15 -11.85 -4.12
N ILE A 135 -6.48 -11.68 -5.41
CA ILE A 135 -7.80 -12.04 -5.96
C ILE A 135 -8.06 -13.55 -5.84
N THR A 136 -7.10 -14.38 -6.27
CA THR A 136 -7.28 -15.83 -6.39
C THR A 136 -7.32 -16.57 -5.06
N VAL A 137 -6.79 -15.97 -3.99
CA VAL A 137 -6.94 -16.45 -2.62
C VAL A 137 -8.40 -16.34 -2.16
N ASP A 138 -9.10 -15.27 -2.54
CA ASP A 138 -10.48 -15.02 -2.11
C ASP A 138 -11.52 -15.63 -3.07
N GLU A 139 -11.31 -15.57 -4.39
CA GLU A 139 -12.23 -16.11 -5.39
C GLU A 139 -11.57 -16.44 -6.74
N SER A 140 -12.25 -17.24 -7.57
CA SER A 140 -11.76 -17.49 -8.94
C SER A 140 -11.72 -16.20 -9.77
N LEU A 141 -10.70 -16.05 -10.62
CA LEU A 141 -10.56 -14.88 -11.50
C LEU A 141 -11.78 -14.63 -12.40
N LYS A 142 -12.43 -15.70 -12.87
CA LYS A 142 -13.67 -15.59 -13.67
C LYS A 142 -14.78 -14.88 -12.89
N ARG A 143 -14.96 -15.25 -11.62
CA ARG A 143 -15.98 -14.65 -10.75
C ARG A 143 -15.63 -13.20 -10.44
N TYR A 144 -14.37 -12.91 -10.12
CA TYR A 144 -13.88 -11.55 -9.94
C TYR A 144 -14.21 -10.66 -11.15
N CYS A 145 -13.87 -11.10 -12.36
CA CYS A 145 -14.11 -10.34 -13.59
C CYS A 145 -15.60 -10.05 -13.86
N GLN A 146 -16.50 -10.94 -13.41
CA GLN A 146 -17.95 -10.70 -13.49
C GLN A 146 -18.44 -9.68 -12.45
N ARG A 147 -17.78 -9.58 -11.30
CA ARG A 147 -18.17 -8.65 -10.22
C ARG A 147 -17.57 -7.27 -10.41
N VAL A 148 -16.29 -7.15 -10.75
CA VAL A 148 -15.57 -5.86 -10.86
C VAL A 148 -16.23 -4.88 -11.84
N GLN A 149 -16.90 -5.40 -12.87
CA GLN A 149 -17.67 -4.60 -13.84
C GLN A 149 -18.95 -3.98 -13.27
N ARG A 150 -19.45 -4.46 -12.13
CA ARG A 150 -20.70 -3.98 -11.54
C ARG A 150 -20.48 -2.71 -10.70
N PRO A 151 -21.42 -1.75 -10.74
CA PRO A 151 -21.31 -0.50 -10.00
C PRO A 151 -21.43 -0.65 -8.47
N ASP A 152 -21.91 -1.79 -7.99
CA ASP A 152 -22.04 -2.17 -6.58
C ASP A 152 -20.83 -2.98 -6.06
N PHE A 153 -19.80 -3.18 -6.90
CA PHE A 153 -18.57 -3.85 -6.52
C PHE A 153 -17.76 -3.01 -5.54
N TRP A 154 -17.41 -3.59 -4.40
CA TRP A 154 -16.52 -2.97 -3.41
C TRP A 154 -15.09 -3.43 -3.67
N GLY A 155 -14.20 -2.50 -3.99
CA GLY A 155 -12.79 -2.79 -4.14
C GLY A 155 -12.07 -2.93 -2.80
N GLY A 156 -10.86 -3.47 -2.84
CA GLY A 156 -9.97 -3.65 -1.69
C GLY A 156 -8.49 -3.61 -2.08
N GLU A 157 -7.70 -4.46 -1.43
CA GLU A 157 -6.24 -4.49 -1.58
C GLU A 157 -5.80 -4.83 -3.01
N SER A 158 -6.45 -5.81 -3.67
CA SER A 158 -6.13 -6.19 -5.05
C SER A 158 -6.21 -5.02 -6.02
N GLU A 159 -7.27 -4.20 -5.92
CA GLU A 159 -7.45 -3.03 -6.78
C GLU A 159 -6.41 -1.96 -6.48
N LEU A 160 -6.04 -1.77 -5.20
CA LEU A 160 -5.01 -0.82 -4.78
C LEU A 160 -3.62 -1.20 -5.34
N LEU A 161 -3.27 -2.49 -5.33
CA LEU A 161 -2.02 -2.98 -5.89
C LEU A 161 -1.93 -2.69 -7.40
N VAL A 162 -3.04 -2.86 -8.13
CA VAL A 162 -3.13 -2.53 -9.55
C VAL A 162 -3.02 -1.02 -9.78
N LEU A 163 -3.83 -0.23 -9.07
CA LEU A 163 -3.92 1.21 -9.26
C LEU A 163 -2.64 1.96 -8.85
N SER A 164 -1.93 1.48 -7.83
CA SER A 164 -0.62 2.01 -7.44
C SER A 164 0.38 1.97 -8.59
N ARG A 165 0.40 0.84 -9.32
CA ARG A 165 1.27 0.67 -10.50
C ARG A 165 0.73 1.40 -11.74
N LEU A 166 -0.57 1.32 -12.02
CA LEU A 166 -1.20 2.02 -13.17
C LEU A 166 -1.02 3.53 -13.10
N CYS A 167 -1.25 4.13 -11.93
CA CYS A 167 -1.09 5.56 -11.72
C CYS A 167 0.38 5.96 -11.51
N ASN A 168 1.29 4.98 -11.37
CA ASN A 168 2.69 5.17 -11.01
C ASN A 168 2.86 6.08 -9.77
N GLN A 169 2.00 5.84 -8.77
CA GLN A 169 1.93 6.66 -7.56
C GLN A 169 1.67 5.78 -6.33
N PRO A 170 2.43 5.97 -5.23
CA PRO A 170 2.20 5.21 -4.02
C PRO A 170 0.84 5.56 -3.42
N ILE A 171 0.12 4.53 -2.96
CA ILE A 171 -1.14 4.69 -2.24
C ILE A 171 -0.91 4.28 -0.79
N ILE A 172 -1.23 5.18 0.13
CA ILE A 172 -1.13 4.92 1.56
C ILE A 172 -2.53 4.74 2.12
N VAL A 173 -2.74 3.64 2.85
CA VAL A 173 -4.00 3.37 3.53
C VAL A 173 -3.80 3.71 5.00
N TYR A 174 -4.50 4.72 5.50
CA TYR A 174 -4.45 5.06 6.91
C TYR A 174 -5.50 4.25 7.67
N ILE A 175 -5.03 3.41 8.60
CA ILE A 175 -5.88 2.64 9.50
C ILE A 175 -5.72 3.25 10.90
N PRO A 176 -6.76 3.88 11.45
CA PRO A 176 -6.72 4.41 12.81
C PRO A 176 -6.45 3.30 13.82
N GLU A 177 -5.68 3.58 14.89
CA GLU A 177 -5.29 2.60 15.91
C GLU A 177 -6.47 1.81 16.50
N HIS A 178 -7.62 2.45 16.67
CA HIS A 178 -8.84 1.82 17.21
C HIS A 178 -9.52 0.83 16.24
N GLU A 179 -9.14 0.84 14.96
CA GLU A 179 -9.64 -0.09 13.94
C GLU A 179 -8.68 -1.30 13.72
N VAL A 180 -7.46 -1.26 14.28
CA VAL A 180 -6.39 -2.27 14.06
C VAL A 180 -6.69 -3.62 14.73
N SER A 181 -7.51 -3.66 15.78
CA SER A 181 -7.82 -4.88 16.55
C SER A 181 -8.57 -5.99 15.76
N PHE A 182 -8.96 -5.75 14.51
CA PHE A 182 -9.79 -6.67 13.70
C PHE A 182 -9.00 -7.53 12.68
N PHE A 183 -7.67 -7.44 12.63
CA PHE A 183 -6.88 -7.92 11.48
C PHE A 183 -6.30 -9.36 11.56
N PHE A 184 -6.86 -10.27 12.35
CA PHE A 184 -6.44 -11.70 12.34
C PHE A 184 -7.66 -12.64 12.50
N PRO A 185 -7.77 -13.76 11.75
CA PRO A 185 -7.65 -13.95 10.31
C PRO A 185 -8.98 -14.49 9.76
N ARG A 186 -9.89 -13.65 9.22
CA ARG A 186 -11.03 -14.11 8.40
C ARG A 186 -11.39 -13.03 7.39
N SER A 187 -11.17 -13.34 6.11
CA SER A 187 -11.74 -12.73 4.90
C SER A 187 -12.09 -11.24 5.04
N CYS A 188 -11.20 -10.37 4.54
CA CYS A 188 -11.42 -8.93 4.44
C CYS A 188 -12.56 -8.60 3.47
N HIS A 189 -13.80 -8.85 3.88
CA HIS A 189 -14.94 -8.12 3.36
C HIS A 189 -14.77 -6.67 3.82
N ALA A 190 -14.27 -5.81 2.93
CA ALA A 190 -14.04 -4.40 3.19
C ALA A 190 -15.35 -3.68 3.57
N LYS A 191 -15.69 -3.74 4.85
CA LYS A 191 -16.63 -2.86 5.54
C LYS A 191 -15.85 -1.79 6.30
N TYR A 192 -14.72 -1.36 5.76
CA TYR A 192 -13.94 -0.25 6.31
C TYR A 192 -14.48 1.02 5.68
N SER A 193 -15.03 1.91 6.50
CA SER A 193 -15.39 3.27 6.09
C SER A 193 -14.21 3.86 5.34
N CYS A 194 -14.37 4.09 4.03
CA CYS A 194 -13.36 4.61 3.12
C CYS A 194 -12.67 5.87 3.68
N LYS A 195 -11.59 5.69 4.46
CA LYS A 195 -10.66 6.71 4.94
C LYS A 195 -9.32 6.45 4.27
N LEU A 196 -9.27 6.62 2.95
CA LEU A 196 -8.01 6.51 2.23
C LEU A 196 -7.27 7.85 2.36
N CYS A 197 -6.17 7.87 3.11
CA CYS A 197 -5.26 9.03 3.13
C CYS A 197 -4.27 8.92 1.99
N TYR A 198 -4.57 9.57 0.87
CA TYR A 198 -3.59 9.72 -0.19
C TYR A 198 -2.56 10.78 0.24
N ILE A 199 -1.30 10.38 0.38
CA ILE A 199 -0.16 11.30 0.57
C ILE A 199 0.52 11.44 -0.80
N GLY A 200 0.35 12.60 -1.43
CA GLY A 200 1.18 13.02 -2.56
C GLY A 200 2.56 13.47 -2.04
N ALA A 201 3.60 13.12 -2.79
CA ALA A 201 4.99 13.50 -2.53
C ALA A 201 5.22 15.02 -2.54
#